data_AF-A0A5K1A2S7-F1
#
_entry.id   AF-A0A5K1A2S7-F1
#
_cell.length_a   1.000
_cell.length_b   1.000
_cell.length_c   1.000
_cell.angle_alpha   90.00
_cell.angle_beta   90.00
_cell.angle_gamma   90.00
#
_symmetry.space_group_name_H-M   'P 1'
#
loop_
_entity.id
_entity.type
_entity.pdbx_description
1 polymer ?
#
loop_
_entity_poly.entity_id
_entity_poly.type
_entity_poly.pdbx_seq_one_letter_code
_entity_poly.pdbx_strand_id
1 'polypeptide(L)'
;MGGRRASLVALLLLCAAVAALRGRAADVIGGSDSSSSSLNRSAACGFPAIFNFGDSNSDTGAISAAFNRIPPPNGMTYFHRPSGRPCDGLLIIDHF
;
A
#
# COMPACT_ATOMS: atom_id res chain seq x y z
N MET A 1 -0.69 -15.00 35.94
CA MET A 1 -1.96 -14.78 35.19
C MET A 1 -2.35 -13.30 35.27
N GLY A 2 -1.84 -12.43 34.39
CA GLY A 2 -2.22 -11.02 34.42
C GLY A 2 -1.55 -10.22 33.30
N GLY A 3 -2.17 -10.18 32.13
CA GLY A 3 -1.62 -9.43 30.98
C GLY A 3 -2.56 -9.27 29.79
N ARG A 4 -3.86 -9.49 29.95
CA ARG A 4 -4.86 -9.40 28.87
C ARG A 4 -5.87 -8.29 29.10
N ARG A 5 -5.38 -7.11 29.48
CA ARG A 5 -6.17 -5.88 29.52
C ARG A 5 -5.41 -4.80 28.75
N ALA A 6 -5.11 -5.06 27.48
CA ALA A 6 -5.06 -3.95 26.54
C ALA A 6 -6.46 -3.32 26.63
N SER A 7 -6.54 -2.18 27.31
CA SER A 7 -7.80 -1.55 27.69
C SER A 7 -8.66 -1.42 26.44
N LEU A 8 -9.92 -1.85 26.47
CA LEU A 8 -10.88 -1.65 25.38
C LEU A 8 -10.87 -0.20 24.86
N VAL A 9 -10.52 0.75 25.73
CA VAL A 9 -10.26 2.15 25.43
C VAL A 9 -9.16 2.33 24.37
N ALA A 10 -8.03 1.61 24.45
CA ALA A 10 -6.96 1.69 23.46
C ALA A 10 -7.38 1.18 22.07
N LEU A 11 -8.17 0.10 22.03
CA LEU A 11 -8.71 -0.43 20.77
C LEU A 11 -9.76 0.51 20.17
N LEU A 12 -10.62 1.09 21.00
CA LEU A 12 -11.62 2.08 20.59
C LEU A 12 -10.97 3.38 20.09
N LEU A 13 -9.90 3.84 20.75
CA LEU A 13 -9.14 5.02 20.34
C LEU A 13 -8.40 4.78 19.02
N LEU A 14 -7.89 3.57 18.79
CA LEU A 14 -7.30 3.16 17.51
C LEU A 14 -8.36 3.17 16.39
N CYS A 15 -9.54 2.58 16.63
CA CYS A 15 -10.64 2.59 15.67
C CYS A 15 -11.13 4.01 15.32
N ALA A 16 -11.24 4.89 16.32
CA ALA A 16 -11.66 6.27 16.12
C ALA A 16 -10.62 7.09 15.31
N ALA A 17 -9.33 6.88 15.56
CA ALA A 17 -8.26 7.53 14.78
C ALA A 17 -8.26 7.09 13.30
N VAL A 18 -8.54 5.81 13.03
CA VAL A 18 -8.67 5.29 11.65
C VAL A 18 -9.94 5.83 10.97
N ALA A 19 -11.05 5.98 11.70
CA ALA A 19 -12.29 6.55 11.17
C ALA A 19 -12.20 8.06 10.89
N ALA A 20 -11.37 8.80 11.64
CA ALA A 20 -11.17 10.24 11.47
C ALA A 20 -10.33 10.61 10.23
N LEU A 21 -9.72 9.63 9.54
CA LEU A 21 -8.97 9.87 8.31
C LEU A 21 -9.86 10.01 7.06
N ARG A 22 -11.19 9.89 7.21
CA ARG A 22 -12.15 10.19 6.14
C ARG A 22 -12.70 11.60 6.28
N GLY A 23 -12.06 12.57 5.62
CA GLY A 23 -12.67 13.90 5.52
C GLY A 23 -11.87 15.02 4.86
N ARG A 24 -11.46 14.90 3.59
CA ARG A 24 -11.58 16.00 2.60
C ARG A 24 -11.39 15.45 1.18
N ALA A 25 -12.49 15.24 0.47
CA ALA A 25 -12.48 15.19 -0.98
C ALA A 25 -12.45 16.63 -1.52
N ALA A 26 -11.66 16.88 -2.57
CA ALA A 26 -11.84 18.01 -3.46
C ALA A 26 -11.55 17.55 -4.89
N ASP A 27 -12.60 17.58 -5.70
CA ASP A 27 -12.59 17.50 -7.15
C ASP A 27 -11.51 18.42 -7.76
N VAL A 28 -10.79 17.93 -8.76
CA VAL A 28 -10.16 18.78 -9.78
C VAL A 28 -10.73 18.35 -11.13
N ILE A 29 -11.64 19.16 -11.65
CA ILE A 29 -12.14 19.10 -13.03
C ILE A 29 -11.26 20.03 -13.89
N GLY A 30 -10.77 19.51 -15.02
CA GLY A 30 -10.20 20.27 -16.16
C GLY A 30 -8.74 19.89 -16.45
N GLY A 31 -8.28 19.61 -17.68
CA GLY A 31 -8.84 19.66 -19.04
C GLY A 31 -7.69 19.70 -20.07
N SER A 32 -7.94 19.16 -21.27
CA SER A 32 -7.27 19.39 -22.58
C SER A 32 -6.01 18.60 -22.98
N ASP A 33 -6.20 17.75 -23.99
CA ASP A 33 -5.20 17.07 -24.81
C ASP A 33 -4.34 18.05 -25.63
N SER A 34 -3.04 17.79 -25.73
CA SER A 34 -2.18 18.33 -26.78
C SER A 34 -1.11 17.30 -27.15
N SER A 35 -1.23 16.76 -28.37
CA SER A 35 -0.34 15.75 -28.93
C SER A 35 0.89 16.39 -29.57
N SER A 36 2.08 15.88 -29.24
CA SER A 36 3.30 16.00 -30.06
C SER A 36 4.21 14.80 -29.78
N SER A 37 4.42 13.97 -30.81
CA SER A 37 5.13 12.68 -30.85
C SER A 37 6.64 12.83 -30.56
N SER A 38 7.30 11.97 -29.77
CA SER A 38 7.84 10.68 -30.23
C SER A 38 8.52 9.89 -29.08
N LEU A 39 8.22 8.58 -28.98
CA LEU A 39 8.93 7.50 -28.25
C LEU A 39 8.88 7.45 -26.71
N ASN A 40 7.72 7.12 -26.14
CA ASN A 40 7.47 5.83 -25.45
C ASN A 40 6.03 5.88 -24.93
N ARG A 41 5.11 5.21 -25.62
CA ARG A 41 3.76 4.96 -25.10
C ARG A 41 3.87 3.94 -23.97
N SER A 42 4.37 4.36 -22.80
CA SER A 42 3.64 3.98 -21.59
C SER A 42 2.30 4.67 -21.77
N ALA A 43 1.33 3.95 -22.36
CA ALA A 43 -0.03 4.45 -22.45
C ALA A 43 -0.35 4.96 -21.05
N ALA A 44 -0.59 6.28 -20.92
CA ALA A 44 -0.95 6.86 -19.64
C ALA A 44 -2.08 5.98 -19.11
N CYS A 45 -1.77 5.25 -18.05
CA CYS A 45 -2.62 4.23 -17.51
C CYS A 45 -3.99 4.87 -17.27
N GLY A 46 -5.00 4.47 -18.06
CA GLY A 46 -6.31 5.12 -18.10
C GLY A 46 -7.17 4.85 -16.86
N PHE A 47 -6.66 4.04 -15.92
CA PHE A 47 -7.30 3.77 -14.64
C PHE A 47 -6.60 4.56 -13.53
N PRO A 48 -7.37 5.20 -12.62
CA PRO A 48 -6.80 6.02 -11.55
C PRO A 48 -6.20 5.19 -10.40
N ALA A 49 -6.51 3.89 -10.33
CA ALA A 49 -6.02 3.00 -9.28
C ALA A 49 -6.09 1.52 -9.71
N ILE A 50 -5.23 0.70 -9.10
CA ILE A 50 -5.28 -0.77 -9.18
C ILE A 50 -5.71 -1.30 -7.81
N PHE A 51 -6.74 -2.13 -7.79
CA PHE A 51 -7.12 -2.92 -6.62
C PHE A 51 -6.63 -4.33 -6.80
N ASN A 52 -5.71 -4.75 -5.93
CA ASN A 52 -5.12 -6.09 -5.92
C ASN A 52 -5.74 -6.91 -4.78
N PHE A 53 -6.21 -8.10 -5.12
CA PHE A 53 -6.60 -9.14 -4.17
C PHE A 53 -5.72 -10.36 -4.40
N GLY A 54 -5.29 -11.02 -3.33
CA GLY A 54 -4.46 -12.20 -3.49
C GLY A 54 -3.86 -12.72 -2.20
N ASP A 55 -2.73 -13.39 -2.38
CA ASP A 55 -1.91 -13.99 -1.34
C ASP A 55 -0.58 -13.23 -1.18
N SER A 56 0.41 -13.86 -0.56
CA SER A 56 1.72 -13.28 -0.33
C SER A 56 2.41 -12.78 -1.61
N ASN A 57 2.18 -13.39 -2.77
CA ASN A 57 2.86 -13.03 -4.01
C ASN A 57 2.45 -11.66 -4.56
N SER A 58 1.34 -11.10 -4.07
CA SER A 58 0.89 -9.75 -4.44
C SER A 58 0.87 -8.79 -3.24
N ASP A 59 1.24 -9.24 -2.04
CA ASP A 59 1.13 -8.44 -0.83
C ASP A 59 2.23 -7.35 -0.72
N THR A 60 1.83 -6.09 -0.91
CA THR A 60 2.71 -4.92 -0.77
C THR A 60 2.92 -4.45 0.67
N GLY A 61 2.47 -5.21 1.67
CA GLY A 61 2.72 -4.95 3.09
C GLY A 61 1.50 -5.07 4.01
N ALA A 62 0.38 -5.57 3.52
CA ALA A 62 -0.83 -5.84 4.28
C ALA A 62 -0.59 -6.83 5.42
N ILE A 63 0.19 -7.90 5.22
CA ILE A 63 0.55 -8.82 6.30
C ILE A 63 1.34 -8.10 7.40
N SER A 64 2.32 -7.26 7.01
CA SER A 64 3.10 -6.45 7.96
C SER A 64 2.27 -5.40 8.69
N ALA A 65 1.22 -4.88 8.05
CA ALA A 65 0.32 -3.91 8.65
C ALA A 65 -0.70 -4.56 9.60
N ALA A 66 -1.20 -5.75 9.29
CA ALA A 66 -2.32 -6.38 10.00
C ALA A 66 -1.91 -7.43 11.04
N PHE A 67 -0.83 -8.19 10.80
CA PHE A 67 -0.48 -9.35 11.62
C PHE A 67 0.87 -9.19 12.30
N ASN A 68 1.96 -9.36 11.56
CA ASN A 68 3.32 -9.34 12.08
C ASN A 68 4.26 -8.75 11.04
N ARG A 69 5.28 -8.03 11.52
CA ARG A 69 6.35 -7.53 10.66
C ARG A 69 7.06 -8.70 9.97
N ILE A 70 7.17 -8.65 8.64
CA ILE A 70 7.99 -9.61 7.89
C ILE A 70 9.48 -9.37 8.23
N PRO A 71 10.21 -10.38 8.73
CA PRO A 71 11.60 -10.23 9.12
C PRO A 71 12.54 -10.18 7.90
N PRO A 72 13.81 -9.74 8.08
CA PRO A 72 14.86 -9.97 7.11
C PRO A 72 14.97 -11.46 6.71
N PRO A 73 15.36 -11.78 5.47
CA PRO A 73 16.02 -10.90 4.50
C PRO A 73 15.08 -10.04 3.64
N ASN A 74 13.76 -10.13 3.78
CA ASN A 74 12.81 -9.53 2.83
C ASN A 74 12.94 -8.00 2.67
N GLY A 75 13.43 -7.58 1.49
CA GLY A 75 13.56 -6.20 1.04
C GLY A 75 15.00 -5.71 1.08
N MET A 76 15.93 -6.50 1.62
CA MET A 76 17.34 -6.14 1.73
C MET A 76 18.05 -6.10 0.38
N THR A 77 17.69 -6.97 -0.58
CA THR A 77 18.31 -6.98 -1.91
C THR A 77 17.89 -5.79 -2.76
N TYR A 78 16.58 -5.51 -2.88
CA TYR A 78 16.10 -4.42 -3.75
C TYR A 78 15.95 -3.06 -3.06
N PHE A 79 15.39 -3.01 -1.85
CA PHE A 79 15.13 -1.75 -1.13
C PHE A 79 16.24 -1.37 -0.15
N HIS A 80 17.20 -2.28 0.09
CA HIS A 80 18.28 -2.14 1.07
C HIS A 80 17.79 -1.91 2.51
N ARG A 81 16.55 -2.33 2.81
CA ARG A 81 15.92 -2.30 4.12
C ARG A 81 14.70 -3.22 4.14
N PRO A 82 14.21 -3.67 5.32
CA PRO A 82 12.97 -4.44 5.38
C PRO A 82 11.81 -3.69 4.72
N SER A 83 11.21 -4.29 3.69
CA SER A 83 10.13 -3.66 2.90
C SER A 83 8.74 -3.93 3.47
N GLY A 84 8.63 -4.90 4.40
CA GLY A 84 7.36 -5.38 4.91
C GLY A 84 6.61 -6.33 3.95
N ARG A 85 7.20 -6.63 2.80
CA ARG A 85 6.68 -7.54 1.78
C ARG A 85 7.28 -8.94 1.99
N PRO A 86 6.58 -10.03 1.64
CA PRO A 86 7.12 -11.39 1.74
C PRO A 86 8.04 -11.74 0.56
N CYS A 87 8.91 -10.81 0.14
CA CYS A 87 9.88 -11.00 -0.91
C CYS A 87 11.13 -10.13 -0.68
N ASP A 88 12.26 -10.56 -1.23
CA ASP A 88 13.51 -9.78 -1.19
C ASP A 88 13.69 -8.80 -2.37
N GLY A 89 12.67 -8.71 -3.23
CA GLY A 89 12.68 -7.91 -4.45
C GLY A 89 11.40 -7.11 -4.69
N LEU A 90 11.13 -6.85 -5.97
CA LEU A 90 9.83 -6.38 -6.45
C LEU A 90 8.84 -7.56 -6.52
N LEU A 91 7.55 -7.27 -6.37
CA LEU A 91 6.48 -8.23 -6.68
C LEU A 91 6.02 -8.02 -8.12
N ILE A 92 5.28 -9.00 -8.64
CA ILE A 92 4.70 -8.91 -9.99
C ILE A 92 3.83 -7.64 -10.15
N ILE A 93 3.16 -7.22 -9.08
CA ILE A 93 2.28 -6.04 -9.10
C ILE A 93 3.04 -4.71 -9.33
N ASP A 94 4.36 -4.68 -9.15
CA ASP A 94 5.19 -3.47 -9.37
C ASP A 94 5.52 -3.23 -10.85
N HIS A 95 5.19 -4.17 -11.73
CA HIS A 95 5.53 -4.13 -13.16
C HIS A 95 4.34 -3.82 -14.08
N PHE A 96 3.20 -3.39 -13.53
CA PHE A 96 2.01 -3.00 -14.28
C PHE A 96 1.86 -1.49 -14.44
#